data_AF-A0A933WIC6-F1
#
_entry.id   AF-A0A933WIC6-F1
#
_cell.length_a   1.000
_cell.length_b   1.000
_cell.length_c   1.000
_cell.angle_alpha   90.00
_cell.angle_beta   90.00
_cell.angle_gamma   90.00
#
_symmetry.space_group_name_H-M   'P 1'
#
loop_
_entity.id
_entity.type
_entity.pdbx_description
1 polymer ?
#
loop_
_entity_poly.entity_id
_entity_poly.type
_entity_poly.pdbx_seq_one_letter_code
_entity_poly.pdbx_strand_id
1 'polypeptide(L)'
;MAHSEIYLRGCLEKLIGRPVFLIITDNSTSMISVKPGGNTISVRLHRMFLNAGSDVISEVAQFIRKRKGSTPLIRDFIRQNSGCLKKTIRKTVINAQGKYHNLSDIYGSINGEYFGGAVSARIT
;
A
#
# COMPACT_ATOMS: atom_id res chain seq x y z
N MET A 1 -18.48 8.34 -11.79
CA MET A 1 -18.63 9.61 -11.04
C MET A 1 -17.60 9.61 -9.91
N ALA A 2 -16.90 10.72 -9.67
CA ALA A 2 -15.99 10.82 -8.54
C ALA A 2 -16.77 11.22 -7.29
N HIS A 3 -16.73 10.39 -6.25
CA HIS A 3 -17.33 10.65 -4.96
C HIS A 3 -16.41 11.50 -4.08
N SER A 4 -16.99 12.38 -3.26
CA SER A 4 -16.22 13.07 -2.23
C SER A 4 -15.88 12.12 -1.07
N GLU A 5 -14.81 12.41 -0.34
CA GLU A 5 -14.44 11.64 0.86
C GLU A 5 -15.56 11.61 1.91
N ILE A 6 -16.27 12.74 2.05
CA ILE A 6 -17.42 12.88 2.96
C ILE A 6 -18.55 11.93 2.55
N TYR A 7 -18.85 11.85 1.25
CA TYR A 7 -19.87 10.93 0.74
C TYR A 7 -19.48 9.47 1.00
N LEU A 8 -18.25 9.08 0.65
CA LEU A 8 -17.77 7.71 0.84
C LEU A 8 -17.80 7.32 2.32
N ARG A 9 -17.34 8.22 3.21
CA ARG A 9 -17.43 8.02 4.66
C ARG A 9 -18.87 7.80 5.11
N GLY A 10 -19.80 8.67 4.72
CA GLY A 10 -21.20 8.55 5.10
C GLY A 10 -21.86 7.25 4.61
N CYS A 11 -21.54 6.81 3.39
CA CYS A 11 -21.97 5.51 2.88
C CYS A 11 -21.44 4.35 3.72
N LEU A 12 -20.14 4.37 4.05
CA LEU A 12 -19.53 3.33 4.88
C LEU A 12 -20.12 3.32 6.30
N GLU A 13 -20.31 4.47 6.93
CA GLU A 13 -20.93 4.58 8.26
C GLU A 13 -22.35 4.01 8.28
N LYS A 14 -23.16 4.33 7.26
CA LYS A 14 -24.52 3.78 7.11
C LYS A 14 -24.54 2.27 6.93
N LEU A 15 -23.65 1.73 6.09
CA LEU A 15 -23.60 0.30 5.79
C LEU A 15 -23.01 -0.53 6.94
N ILE A 16 -22.05 0.02 7.67
CA ILE A 16 -21.38 -0.67 8.78
C ILE A 16 -22.17 -0.51 10.09
N GLY A 17 -22.94 0.57 10.24
CA GLY A 17 -23.69 0.88 11.46
C GLY A 17 -22.80 1.33 12.61
N ARG A 18 -21.57 1.81 12.33
CA ARG A 18 -20.61 2.32 13.31
C ARG A 18 -19.85 3.53 12.73
N PRO A 19 -19.38 4.45 13.58
CA PRO A 19 -18.52 5.54 13.15
C PRO A 19 -17.26 5.03 12.44
N VAL A 20 -16.91 5.67 11.32
CA VAL A 20 -15.74 5.33 10.50
C VAL A 20 -14.82 6.52 10.43
N PHE A 21 -13.57 6.33 10.89
CA PHE A 21 -12.49 7.25 10.61
C PHE A 21 -11.82 6.85 9.31
N LEU A 22 -12.19 7.52 8.21
CA LEU A 22 -11.69 7.26 6.87
C LEU A 22 -10.43 8.11 6.60
N ILE A 23 -9.40 7.47 6.03
CA ILE A 23 -8.21 8.14 5.52
C ILE A 23 -8.02 7.70 4.07
N ILE A 24 -7.96 8.67 3.16
CA ILE A 24 -7.63 8.42 1.76
C ILE A 24 -6.11 8.45 1.57
N THR A 25 -5.58 7.47 0.84
CA THR A 25 -4.15 7.30 0.58
C THR A 25 -3.87 7.03 -0.90
N ASP A 26 -2.64 7.29 -1.35
CA ASP A 26 -2.16 6.89 -2.69
C ASP A 26 -1.13 5.73 -2.58
N ASN A 27 -1.28 4.86 -1.57
CA ASN A 27 -0.37 3.75 -1.31
C ASN A 27 -0.43 2.70 -2.43
N SER A 28 0.73 2.30 -2.97
CA SER A 28 0.81 1.27 -4.01
C SER A 28 0.76 -0.17 -3.50
N THR A 29 0.94 -0.40 -2.18
CA THR A 29 1.08 -1.74 -1.59
C THR A 29 -0.12 -2.23 -0.78
N SER A 30 -0.99 -1.33 -0.31
CA SER A 30 -2.18 -1.68 0.47
C SER A 30 -3.34 -0.80 0.05
N MET A 31 -4.35 -1.42 -0.58
CA MET A 31 -5.52 -0.75 -1.12
C MET A 31 -6.60 -0.47 -0.06
N ILE A 32 -6.71 -1.38 0.92
CA ILE A 32 -7.66 -1.32 2.01
C ILE A 32 -6.95 -1.79 3.28
N SER A 33 -6.98 -0.99 4.34
CA SER A 33 -6.43 -1.34 5.65
C SER A 33 -7.44 -0.99 6.72
N VAL A 34 -7.78 -1.96 7.58
CA VAL A 34 -8.81 -1.79 8.61
C VAL A 34 -8.20 -2.02 9.98
N LYS A 35 -8.24 -1.02 10.85
CA LYS A 35 -7.85 -1.12 12.25
C LYS A 35 -9.11 -1.03 13.12
N PRO A 36 -9.43 -2.09 13.89
CA PRO A 36 -10.57 -2.02 14.79
C PRO A 36 -10.18 -1.07 15.93
N GLY A 37 -11.08 -0.14 16.25
CA GLY A 37 -11.03 0.63 17.50
C GLY A 37 -12.26 0.29 18.32
N GLY A 38 -12.31 0.76 19.57
CA GLY A 38 -13.45 0.50 20.46
C GLY A 38 -14.76 0.98 19.85
N ASN A 39 -14.99 2.31 19.85
CA ASN A 39 -16.23 2.89 19.32
C ASN A 39 -16.15 3.28 17.83
N THR A 40 -14.95 3.44 17.29
CA THR A 40 -14.72 3.92 15.91
C THR A 40 -13.81 2.96 15.17
N ILE A 41 -14.15 2.65 13.91
CA ILE A 41 -13.31 1.83 13.04
C ILE A 41 -12.43 2.75 12.20
N SER A 42 -11.12 2.56 12.25
CA SER A 42 -10.19 3.30 11.39
C SER A 42 -9.97 2.52 10.10
N VAL A 43 -10.23 3.18 8.98
CA VAL A 43 -10.13 2.59 7.64
C VAL A 43 -9.23 3.47 6.79
N ARG A 44 -8.21 2.86 6.17
CA ARG A 44 -7.45 3.50 5.09
C ARG A 44 -7.88 2.90 3.76
N LEU A 45 -8.26 3.76 2.83
CA LEU A 45 -8.62 3.37 1.47
C LEU A 45 -7.70 4.06 0.47
N HIS A 46 -7.39 3.37 -0.63
CA HIS A 46 -6.75 4.00 -1.76
C HIS A 46 -7.69 4.98 -2.46
N ARG A 47 -7.16 6.09 -2.98
CA ARG A 47 -7.94 7.14 -3.66
C ARG A 47 -8.78 6.64 -4.83
N MET A 48 -8.38 5.53 -5.45
CA MET A 48 -9.16 4.87 -6.52
C MET A 48 -10.60 4.56 -6.10
N PHE A 49 -10.85 4.26 -4.82
CA PHE A 49 -12.19 3.92 -4.33
C PHE A 49 -13.15 5.12 -4.30
N LEU A 50 -12.66 6.36 -4.46
CA LEU A 50 -13.52 7.51 -4.69
C LEU A 50 -14.28 7.40 -6.02
N ASN A 51 -13.78 6.62 -6.98
CA ASN A 51 -14.44 6.38 -8.26
C ASN A 51 -15.18 5.03 -8.31
N ALA A 52 -15.28 4.32 -7.17
CA ALA A 52 -15.93 3.03 -7.12
C ALA A 52 -17.45 3.17 -7.18
N GLY A 53 -18.11 2.22 -7.86
CA GLY A 53 -19.57 2.12 -7.85
C GLY A 53 -20.13 1.65 -6.51
N SER A 54 -21.45 1.78 -6.34
CA SER A 54 -22.18 1.38 -5.13
C SER A 54 -21.93 -0.07 -4.71
N ASP A 55 -21.79 -0.97 -5.68
CA ASP A 55 -21.66 -2.41 -5.45
C ASP A 55 -20.30 -2.73 -4.82
N VAL A 56 -19.25 -2.08 -5.34
CA VAL A 56 -17.89 -2.17 -4.78
C VAL A 56 -17.85 -1.56 -3.38
N ILE A 57 -18.47 -0.39 -3.17
CA ILE A 57 -18.54 0.26 -1.83
C ILE A 57 -19.28 -0.65 -0.83
N SER A 58 -20.33 -1.34 -1.27
CA SER A 58 -21.08 -2.27 -0.43
C SER A 58 -20.25 -3.49 -0.05
N GLU A 59 -19.49 -4.06 -1.00
CA GLU A 59 -18.54 -5.14 -0.70
C GLU A 59 -17.42 -4.68 0.24
N VAL A 60 -16.93 -3.44 0.09
CA VAL A 60 -15.94 -2.83 1.00
C VAL A 60 -16.51 -2.74 2.42
N ALA A 61 -17.73 -2.26 2.60
CA ALA A 61 -18.38 -2.20 3.90
C ALA A 61 -18.53 -3.61 4.53
N GLN A 62 -18.93 -4.60 3.74
CA GLN A 62 -19.03 -5.99 4.19
C GLN A 62 -17.67 -6.56 4.59
N PHE A 63 -16.62 -6.28 3.81
CA PHE A 63 -15.24 -6.68 4.12
C PHE A 63 -14.75 -6.04 5.42
N ILE A 64 -15.01 -4.75 5.64
CA ILE A 64 -14.67 -4.05 6.89
C ILE A 64 -15.35 -4.71 8.09
N ARG A 65 -16.62 -5.13 7.94
CA ARG A 65 -17.40 -5.76 9.02
C ARG A 65 -16.95 -7.17 9.36
N LYS A 66 -16.74 -8.02 8.36
CA LYS A 66 -16.46 -9.46 8.56
C LYS A 66 -14.97 -9.81 8.58
N ARG A 67 -14.11 -8.98 7.98
CA ARG A 67 -12.66 -9.19 7.74
C ARG A 67 -12.26 -10.47 7.00
N LYS A 68 -13.23 -11.31 6.67
CA LYS A 68 -13.06 -12.60 5.99
C LYS A 68 -14.19 -12.75 4.96
N GLY A 69 -13.86 -13.40 3.86
CA GLY A 69 -14.79 -13.64 2.76
C GLY A 69 -14.15 -13.38 1.41
N SER A 70 -14.79 -13.91 0.37
CA SER A 70 -14.43 -13.59 -1.01
C SER A 70 -14.80 -12.13 -1.28
N THR A 71 -13.91 -11.42 -1.96
CA THR A 71 -14.07 -10.01 -2.35
C THR A 71 -13.87 -9.84 -3.87
N PRO A 72 -14.71 -10.50 -4.69
CA PRO A 72 -14.56 -10.48 -6.14
C PRO A 72 -14.69 -9.07 -6.73
N LEU A 73 -15.65 -8.26 -6.27
CA LEU A 73 -15.88 -6.92 -6.83
C LEU A 73 -14.74 -5.96 -6.51
N ILE A 74 -14.22 -5.99 -5.28
CA ILE A 74 -13.03 -5.24 -4.88
C ILE A 74 -11.83 -5.69 -5.70
N ARG A 75 -11.63 -7.00 -5.87
CA ARG A 75 -10.49 -7.54 -6.62
C ARG A 75 -10.55 -7.14 -8.09
N ASP A 76 -11.71 -7.28 -8.72
CA ASP A 76 -11.91 -6.90 -10.11
C ASP A 76 -11.77 -5.40 -10.31
N PHE A 77 -12.29 -4.58 -9.38
CA PHE A 77 -12.11 -3.14 -9.39
C PHE A 77 -10.62 -2.75 -9.29
N ILE A 78 -9.87 -3.34 -8.36
CA ILE A 78 -8.43 -3.11 -8.23
C ILE A 78 -7.71 -3.53 -9.51
N ARG A 79 -8.07 -4.68 -10.12
CA ARG A 79 -7.46 -5.14 -11.38
C ARG A 79 -7.67 -4.13 -12.50
N GLN A 80 -8.90 -3.64 -12.68
CA GLN A 80 -9.25 -2.65 -13.70
C GLN A 80 -8.58 -1.29 -13.47
N ASN A 81 -8.35 -0.91 -12.22
CA ASN A 81 -7.75 0.38 -11.85
C ASN A 81 -6.24 0.27 -11.51
N SER A 82 -5.62 -0.89 -11.74
CA SER A 82 -4.22 -1.15 -11.41
C SER A 82 -3.24 -0.28 -12.22
N GLY A 83 -3.65 0.17 -13.41
CA GLY A 83 -2.89 1.15 -14.20
C GLY A 83 -2.78 2.53 -13.55
N CYS A 84 -3.65 2.87 -12.59
CA CYS A 84 -3.58 4.11 -11.82
C CYS A 84 -2.57 4.05 -10.66
N LEU A 85 -2.03 2.87 -10.35
CA LEU A 85 -1.02 2.72 -9.31
C LEU A 85 0.28 3.34 -9.80
N LYS A 86 0.68 4.47 -9.21
CA LYS A 86 2.02 5.02 -9.43
C LYS A 86 3.02 3.91 -9.07
N LYS A 87 3.81 3.46 -10.05
CA LYS A 87 5.01 2.64 -9.79
C LYS A 87 5.94 3.49 -8.93
N THR A 88 5.85 3.35 -7.62
CA THR A 88 6.87 3.88 -6.72
C THR A 88 8.11 3.03 -6.96
N ILE A 89 9.01 3.50 -7.81
CA ILE A 89 10.38 3.03 -7.83
C ILE A 89 10.94 3.40 -6.46
N ARG A 90 10.89 2.47 -5.51
CA ARG A 90 11.58 2.66 -4.24
C ARG A 90 13.05 2.81 -4.58
N LYS A 91 13.57 4.04 -4.50
CA LYS A 91 15.01 4.26 -4.43
C LYS A 91 15.44 3.64 -3.11
N THR A 92 15.92 2.40 -3.16
CA THR A 92 16.62 1.82 -2.03
C THR A 92 17.80 2.73 -1.75
N VAL A 93 17.77 3.39 -0.59
CA VAL A 93 18.93 4.14 -0.09
C VAL A 93 19.92 3.06 0.33
N ILE A 94 20.93 2.86 -0.51
CA ILE A 94 22.02 1.92 -0.25
C ILE A 94 23.00 2.65 0.65
N ASN A 95 23.14 2.18 1.89
CA ASN A 95 24.15 2.69 2.81
C ASN A 95 25.16 1.57 3.10
N ALA A 96 26.29 1.61 2.41
CA ALA A 96 27.36 0.63 2.58
C ALA A 96 28.18 0.84 3.88
N GLN A 97 27.94 1.94 4.60
CA GLN A 97 28.54 2.18 5.91
C GLN A 97 27.70 1.52 7.01
N GLY A 98 28.16 0.37 7.49
CA GLY A 98 27.71 -0.21 8.74
C GLY A 98 28.34 0.49 9.95
N LYS A 99 27.87 0.16 11.16
CA LYS A 99 28.36 0.73 12.44
C LYS A 99 29.85 0.46 12.71
N TYR A 100 30.41 -0.59 12.12
CA TYR A 100 31.79 -1.05 12.37
C TYR A 100 32.60 -1.30 11.10
N HIS A 101 31.94 -1.54 9.95
CA HIS A 101 32.60 -1.87 8.70
C HIS A 101 31.95 -1.12 7.54
N ASN A 102 32.79 -0.65 6.62
CA ASN A 102 32.37 -0.12 5.33
C ASN A 102 32.50 -1.21 4.27
N LEU A 103 31.35 -1.70 3.80
CA LEU A 103 31.31 -2.80 2.84
C LEU A 103 31.82 -2.38 1.44
N SER A 104 31.84 -1.09 1.14
CA SER A 104 32.47 -0.58 -0.10
C SER A 104 33.98 -0.77 -0.10
N ASP A 105 34.62 -0.62 1.06
CA ASP A 105 36.08 -0.76 1.17
C ASP A 105 36.48 -2.23 1.07
N ILE A 106 35.70 -3.12 1.72
CA ILE A 106 35.88 -4.57 1.63
C ILE A 106 35.68 -5.06 0.19
N TYR A 107 34.63 -4.58 -0.48
CA TYR A 107 34.40 -4.90 -1.89
C TYR A 107 35.53 -4.41 -2.79
N GLY A 108 36.01 -3.17 -2.60
CA GLY A 108 37.13 -2.63 -3.36
C GLY A 108 38.38 -3.49 -3.21
N SER A 109 38.71 -3.89 -1.98
CA SER A 109 39.85 -4.76 -1.68
C SER A 109 39.72 -6.13 -2.36
N ILE A 110 38.59 -6.81 -2.18
CA ILE A 110 38.37 -8.15 -2.74
C ILE A 110 38.32 -8.10 -4.26
N ASN A 111 37.62 -7.12 -4.84
CA ASN A 111 37.50 -6.98 -6.28
C ASN A 111 38.87 -6.68 -6.91
N GLY A 112 39.70 -5.85 -6.27
CA GLY A 112 41.06 -5.58 -6.73
C GLY A 112 41.98 -6.80 -6.61
N GLU A 113 41.97 -7.46 -5.46
CA GLU A 113 42.90 -8.55 -5.13
C GLU A 113 42.61 -9.85 -5.89
N TYR A 114 41.33 -10.22 -6.03
CA TYR A 114 40.94 -11.53 -6.56
C TYR A 114 40.28 -11.48 -7.94
N PHE A 115 39.72 -10.33 -8.33
CA PHE A 115 38.94 -10.20 -9.56
C PHE A 115 39.48 -9.15 -10.54
N GLY A 116 40.65 -8.56 -10.25
CA GLY A 116 41.28 -7.55 -11.11
C GLY A 116 40.38 -6.35 -11.40
N GLY A 117 39.44 -6.04 -10.51
CA GLY A 117 38.48 -4.95 -10.68
C GLY A 117 37.32 -5.23 -11.66
N ALA A 118 37.19 -6.44 -12.19
CA ALA A 118 36.23 -6.76 -13.25
C ALA A 118 34.77 -6.88 -12.77
N VAL A 119 34.54 -7.07 -11.47
CA VAL A 119 33.18 -7.20 -10.93
C VAL A 119 32.58 -5.81 -10.73
N SER A 120 31.38 -5.58 -11.27
CA SER A 120 30.57 -4.37 -11.02
C SER A 120 29.31 -4.76 -10.25
N ALA A 121 29.36 -4.67 -8.93
CA ALA A 121 28.24 -4.99 -8.05
C ALA A 121 27.84 -3.80 -7.17
N ARG A 122 26.54 -3.62 -6.93
CA ARG A 122 26.06 -2.66 -5.93
C ARG A 122 26.09 -3.34 -4.57
N ILE A 123 26.97 -2.88 -3.68
CA ILE A 123 27.15 -3.43 -2.34
C ILE A 123 26.26 -2.67 -1.34
N THR A 124 25.53 -3.44 -0.54
CA THR A 124 24.53 -2.99 0.45
C THR A 124 24.92 -3.39 1.86
#